data_AF-A0A839W5I2-F1
#
_entry.id   AF-A0A839W5I2-F1
#
_cell.length_a   1.000
_cell.length_b   1.000
_cell.length_c   1.000
_cell.angle_alpha   90.00
_cell.angle_beta   90.00
_cell.angle_gamma   90.00
#
_symmetry.space_group_name_H-M   'P 1'
#
loop_
_entity.id
_entity.type
_entity.pdbx_description
1 polymer ?
#
loop_
_entity_poly.entity_id
_entity_poly.type
_entity_poly.pdbx_seq_one_letter_code
_entity_poly.pdbx_strand_id
1 'polypeptide(L)' 'MSPLSYARHQFPPPIIQHAIWLYLRFTLSYRDVEDLLAERGV' A
#
# COMPACT_ATOMS: atom_id res chain seq x y z
N MET A 1 8.17 -23.83 -0.74
CA MET A 1 7.60 -22.49 -0.88
C MET A 1 7.90 -21.72 0.40
N SER A 2 8.96 -20.93 0.41
CA SER A 2 9.33 -20.11 1.57
C SER A 2 8.39 -18.89 1.61
N PRO A 3 7.70 -18.59 2.72
CA PRO A 3 6.89 -17.38 2.80
C PRO A 3 7.85 -16.19 2.69
N LEU A 4 7.62 -15.33 1.70
CA LEU A 4 8.33 -14.07 1.54
C LEU A 4 8.24 -13.33 2.87
N SER A 5 9.36 -13.28 3.59
CA SER A 5 9.41 -12.72 4.92
C SER A 5 9.40 -11.20 4.79
N TYR A 6 8.21 -10.60 4.93
CA TYR A 6 8.00 -9.15 4.94
C TYR A 6 8.54 -8.47 6.21
N ALA A 7 9.57 -9.04 6.85
CA ALA A 7 10.07 -8.71 8.19
C ALA A 7 10.79 -7.34 8.29
N ARG A 8 10.67 -6.49 7.26
CA ARG A 8 11.22 -5.13 7.24
C ARG A 8 10.36 -4.14 6.46
N HIS A 9 9.11 -4.49 6.16
CA HIS A 9 8.18 -3.52 5.57
C HIS A 9 7.37 -2.92 6.72
N GLN A 10 7.44 -1.60 6.89
CA GLN A 10 6.68 -0.87 7.91
C GLN A 10 5.16 -1.03 7.72
N PHE A 11 4.76 -1.45 6.51
CA PHE A 11 3.37 -1.71 6.14
C PHE A 11 3.17 -3.18 5.75
N PRO A 12 2.06 -3.80 6.17
CA PRO A 12 1.72 -5.16 5.75
C PRO A 12 1.54 -5.26 4.22
N PRO A 13 1.89 -6.39 3.58
CA PRO A 13 1.73 -6.62 2.14
C PRO A 13 0.35 -6.27 1.52
N PRO A 14 -0.80 -6.44 2.21
CA PRO A 14 -2.08 -5.97 1.68
C PRO A 14 -2.14 -4.46 1.45
N ILE A 15 -1.42 -3.66 2.24
CA ILE A 15 -1.44 -2.19 2.14
C ILE A 15 -0.66 -1.74 0.91
N ILE A 16 0.51 -2.35 0.68
CA ILE A 16 1.33 -2.09 -0.50
C ILE A 16 0.55 -2.46 -1.78
N GLN A 17 -0.13 -3.60 -1.79
CA GLN A 17 -0.98 -4.00 -2.92
C GLN A 17 -2.16 -3.04 -3.13
N HIS A 18 -2.79 -2.57 -2.06
CA HIS A 18 -3.88 -1.60 -2.16
C HIS A 18 -3.39 -0.26 -2.73
N ALA A 19 -2.23 0.22 -2.26
CA ALA A 19 -1.59 1.43 -2.75
C ALA A 19 -1.27 1.34 -4.26
N ILE A 20 -0.68 0.23 -4.69
CA ILE A 20 -0.36 -0.02 -6.10
C ILE A 20 -1.64 -0.13 -6.94
N TRP A 21 -2.68 -0.80 -6.42
CA TRP A 21 -3.96 -0.92 -7.12
C TRP A 21 -4.64 0.44 -7.31
N LEU A 22 -4.65 1.28 -6.26
CA LEU A 22 -5.19 2.65 -6.34
C LEU A 22 -4.41 3.51 -7.34
N TYR A 23 -3.08 3.44 -7.28
CA TYR A 23 -2.18 4.11 -8.23
C TYR A 23 -2.49 3.71 -9.68
N LEU A 24 -2.57 2.40 -9.95
CA LEU A 24 -2.80 1.88 -11.31
C LEU A 24 -4.24 2.13 -11.80
N ARG A 25 -5.24 2.02 -10.92
CA ARG A 25 -6.65 2.08 -11.29
C ARG A 25 -7.16 3.51 -11.48
N PHE A 26 -6.69 4.44 -10.65
CA PHE A 26 -7.19 5.81 -10.62
C PHE A 26 -6.15 6.84 -11.06
N THR A 27 -4.94 6.41 -11.46
CA THR A 27 -3.80 7.30 -11.77
C THR A 27 -3.53 8.32 -10.65
N LEU A 28 -3.79 7.91 -9.40
CA LEU A 28 -3.65 8.76 -8.23
C LEU A 28 -2.18 9.11 -8.01
N SER A 29 -1.92 10.35 -7.59
CA SER A 29 -0.59 10.73 -7.16
C SER A 29 -0.21 9.96 -5.89
N TYR A 30 1.08 9.79 -5.66
CA TYR A 30 1.58 9.17 -4.43
C TYR A 30 1.00 9.83 -3.18
N ARG A 31 0.83 11.17 -3.22
CA ARG A 31 0.22 11.95 -2.13
C ARG A 31 -1.23 11.60 -1.86
N ASP A 32 -2.04 11.44 -2.90
CA ASP A 32 -3.44 11.02 -2.73
C ASP A 32 -3.53 9.60 -2.19
N VAL A 33 -2.60 8.72 -2.58
CA VAL A 33 -2.52 7.35 -2.03
C VAL A 33 -2.11 7.39 -0.56
N GLU A 34 -1.14 8.23 -0.17
CA GLU A 34 -0.77 8.42 1.23
C GLU A 34 -1.93 8.98 2.07
N ASP A 35 -2.66 9.97 1.54
CA ASP A 35 -3.84 10.55 2.20
C ASP A 35 -4.95 9.50 2.38
N LEU A 36 -5.23 8.69 1.35
CA LEU A 36 -6.19 7.58 1.44
C LEU A 36 -5.80 6.51 2.45
N LEU A 37 -4.50 6.23 2.59
CA LEU A 37 -4.00 5.30 3.60
C LEU A 37 -4.12 5.91 5.00
N ALA A 38 -3.82 7.20 5.16
CA ALA A 38 -3.97 7.94 6.41
C ALA A 38 -5.44 8.04 6.86
N GLU A 39 -6.38 8.30 5.94
CA GLU A 39 -7.82 8.29 6.21
C GLU A 39 -8.31 6.92 6.70
N ARG A 40 -7.66 5.84 6.26
CA ARG A 40 -7.97 4.46 6.68
C ARG A 40 -7.30 4.08 8.01
N GLY A 41 -6.56 4.99 8.64
CA GLY A 41 -5.91 4.78 9.94
C GLY A 41 -4.73 3.80 9.88
N VAL A 42 -4.08 3.68 8.71
CA VAL A 42 -2.90 2.86 8.46
C VAL A 42 -1.62 3.58 8.85
#